data_AF-A0A2M7X8D6-F1
#
_entry.id   AF-A0A2M7X8D6-F1
#
_cell.length_a   1.000
_cell.length_b   1.000
_cell.length_c   1.000
_cell.angle_alpha   90.00
_cell.angle_beta   90.00
_cell.angle_gamma   90.00
#
_symmetry.space_group_name_H-M   'P 1'
#
loop_
_entity.id
_entity.type
_entity.pdbx_description
1 polymer ?
#
loop_
_entity_poly.entity_id
_entity_poly.type
_entity_poly.pdbx_seq_one_letter_code
_entity_poly.pdbx_strand_id
1 'polypeptide(L)'
;HGRFGNDFHDYHNEAHALEIFERRLGRMIRELGIDALPGHDWIALALFATCHDLRQRETVVTGMPVGSNESASIAETQRILDRCGFDRRADHALYLALEVMIAGSTFDARPQAADRHDYNTAEVIHRGGPLAPHLEREIDAINPAWREEASLPRALKLALIASDLDTANVGESFIDLCDSAARLASEREMRSGRALASAASGGSVLSFLSVDQERYFFALHRFCSALGEQVYGPGKLANADKVRGLSQQLQQHFNDPAMAGFGGAEVIAVQRRLAWQWL
;
A
#
# COMPACT_ATOMS: atom_id res chain seq x y z
N HIS A 1 -8.24 11.66 -8.23
CA HIS A 1 -7.37 12.04 -7.11
C HIS A 1 -5.97 12.12 -7.65
N GLY A 2 -5.23 13.19 -7.37
CA GLY A 2 -3.82 13.24 -7.72
C GLY A 2 -3.31 14.59 -8.23
N ARG A 3 -2.04 14.61 -8.64
CA ARG A 3 -1.30 15.86 -8.96
C ARG A 3 -1.82 16.57 -10.20
N PHE A 4 -2.60 15.89 -11.03
CA PHE A 4 -3.20 16.45 -12.24
C PHE A 4 -4.64 16.97 -12.04
N GLY A 5 -5.21 16.79 -10.84
CA GLY A 5 -6.55 17.26 -10.49
C GLY A 5 -6.56 18.29 -9.36
N ASN A 6 -7.75 18.82 -9.06
CA ASN A 6 -7.95 19.78 -7.96
C ASN A 6 -8.01 19.11 -6.58
N ASP A 7 -8.11 17.78 -6.53
CA ASP A 7 -8.04 17.00 -5.30
C ASP A 7 -6.66 16.37 -5.15
N PHE A 8 -5.79 17.14 -4.50
CA PHE A 8 -4.37 16.84 -4.36
C PHE A 8 -4.13 15.69 -3.38
N HIS A 9 -3.26 14.77 -3.77
CA HIS A 9 -2.72 13.68 -2.97
C HIS A 9 -1.23 13.55 -3.26
N ASP A 10 -0.40 13.48 -2.22
CA ASP A 10 1.05 13.42 -2.41
C ASP A 10 1.54 11.99 -2.68
N TYR A 11 0.82 10.97 -2.17
CA TYR A 11 1.13 9.55 -2.38
C TYR A 11 0.12 8.87 -3.29
N HIS A 12 -1.16 8.74 -2.89
CA HIS A 12 -2.18 7.99 -3.63
C HIS A 12 -2.69 8.82 -4.82
N ASN A 13 -1.90 8.84 -5.91
CA ASN A 13 -2.12 9.62 -7.13
C ASN A 13 -1.69 8.84 -8.39
N GLU A 14 -1.80 9.46 -9.57
CA GLU A 14 -1.48 8.81 -10.84
C GLU A 14 0.00 8.39 -10.96
N ALA A 15 0.91 9.09 -10.29
CA ALA A 15 2.31 8.70 -10.27
C ALA A 15 2.52 7.39 -9.50
N HIS A 16 1.79 7.18 -8.39
CA HIS A 16 1.83 5.92 -7.66
C HIS A 16 1.30 4.74 -8.49
N ALA A 17 0.21 4.94 -9.23
CA ALA A 17 -0.29 3.95 -10.18
C ALA A 17 0.78 3.58 -11.23
N LEU A 18 1.50 4.58 -11.77
CA LEU A 18 2.59 4.35 -12.73
C LEU A 18 3.83 3.70 -12.08
N GLU A 19 4.14 3.99 -10.82
CA GLU A 19 5.20 3.28 -10.08
C GLU A 19 4.90 1.78 -9.97
N ILE A 20 3.65 1.43 -9.71
CA ILE A 20 3.25 0.01 -9.67
C ILE A 20 3.27 -0.58 -11.07
N PHE A 21 2.68 0.10 -12.06
CA PHE A 21 2.54 -0.43 -13.41
C PHE A 21 3.87 -0.50 -14.19
N GLU A 22 4.59 0.60 -14.36
CA GLU A 22 5.77 0.65 -15.21
C GLU A 22 7.01 0.11 -14.49
N ARG A 23 7.18 0.48 -13.21
CA ARG A 23 8.41 0.18 -12.47
C ARG A 23 8.34 -1.19 -11.81
N ARG A 24 7.36 -1.45 -10.96
CA ARG A 24 7.26 -2.70 -10.19
C ARG A 24 6.83 -3.86 -11.08
N LEU A 25 5.65 -3.82 -11.69
CA LEU A 25 5.19 -4.86 -12.60
C LEU A 25 6.16 -5.05 -13.78
N GLY A 26 6.67 -3.96 -14.35
CA GLY A 26 7.71 -4.02 -15.38
C GLY A 26 9.00 -4.71 -14.91
N ARG A 27 9.44 -4.50 -13.66
CA ARG A 27 10.60 -5.22 -13.08
C ARG A 27 10.31 -6.70 -12.94
N MET A 28 9.13 -7.06 -12.45
CA MET A 28 8.70 -8.46 -12.33
C MET A 28 8.73 -9.17 -13.68
N ILE A 29 8.20 -8.55 -14.74
CA ILE A 29 8.25 -9.10 -16.11
C ILE A 29 9.71 -9.27 -16.60
N ARG A 30 10.58 -8.28 -16.34
CA ARG A 30 12.00 -8.35 -16.77
C ARG A 30 12.78 -9.44 -16.05
N GLU A 31 12.57 -9.63 -14.75
CA GLU A 31 13.34 -10.58 -13.94
C GLU A 31 12.82 -12.01 -14.05
N LEU A 32 11.51 -12.21 -14.17
CA LEU A 32 10.90 -13.53 -14.26
C LEU A 32 10.70 -14.02 -15.69
N GLY A 33 10.64 -13.10 -16.66
CA GLY A 33 10.24 -13.37 -18.04
C GLY A 33 8.71 -13.36 -18.22
N ILE A 34 8.27 -13.05 -19.43
CA ILE A 34 6.84 -12.94 -19.76
C ILE A 34 6.08 -14.27 -19.58
N ASP A 35 6.76 -15.40 -19.71
CA ASP A 35 6.17 -16.74 -19.58
C ASP A 35 5.95 -17.18 -18.12
N ALA A 36 6.36 -16.37 -17.14
CA ALA A 36 6.17 -16.68 -15.73
C ALA A 36 4.69 -16.66 -15.28
N LEU A 37 3.84 -15.92 -16.00
CA LEU A 37 2.39 -15.91 -15.83
C LEU A 37 1.68 -15.95 -17.20
N PRO A 38 0.45 -16.48 -17.26
CA PRO A 38 -0.40 -16.32 -18.44
C PRO A 38 -0.56 -14.84 -18.85
N GLY A 39 -0.63 -14.57 -20.15
CA GLY A 39 -0.75 -13.19 -20.66
C GLY A 39 -1.92 -12.39 -20.08
N HIS A 40 -3.06 -13.05 -19.83
CA HIS A 40 -4.24 -12.43 -19.23
C HIS A 40 -4.07 -12.08 -17.74
N ASP A 41 -3.14 -12.75 -17.04
CA ASP A 41 -2.78 -12.43 -15.65
C ASP A 41 -1.93 -11.16 -15.59
N TRP A 42 -1.00 -10.98 -16.53
CA TRP A 42 -0.26 -9.71 -16.66
C TRP A 42 -1.19 -8.54 -16.95
N ILE A 43 -2.20 -8.73 -17.81
CA ILE A 43 -3.22 -7.71 -18.11
C ILE A 43 -4.04 -7.39 -16.85
N ALA A 44 -4.46 -8.40 -16.08
CA ALA A 44 -5.19 -8.20 -14.85
C ALA A 44 -4.36 -7.42 -13.81
N LEU A 45 -3.08 -7.76 -13.63
CA LEU A 45 -2.17 -7.05 -12.72
C LEU A 45 -1.89 -5.60 -13.17
N ALA A 46 -1.82 -5.36 -14.49
CA ALA A 46 -1.71 -4.02 -15.04
C ALA A 46 -2.94 -3.17 -14.72
N LEU A 47 -4.14 -3.73 -14.91
CA LEU A 47 -5.39 -3.06 -14.55
C LEU A 47 -5.47 -2.80 -13.04
N PHE A 48 -5.09 -3.77 -12.20
CA PHE A 48 -4.99 -3.58 -10.75
C PHE A 48 -4.10 -2.38 -10.40
N ALA A 49 -2.89 -2.30 -10.97
CA ALA A 49 -1.94 -1.21 -10.70
C ALA A 49 -2.57 0.18 -10.92
N THR A 50 -3.42 0.31 -11.95
CA THR A 50 -4.08 1.58 -12.29
C THR A 50 -5.40 1.84 -11.57
N CYS A 51 -5.96 0.83 -10.91
CA CYS A 51 -7.34 0.86 -10.41
C CYS A 51 -7.47 0.70 -8.89
N HIS A 52 -6.47 0.10 -8.23
CA HIS A 52 -6.54 -0.26 -6.81
C HIS A 52 -6.70 0.91 -5.84
N ASP A 53 -6.36 2.11 -6.30
CA ASP A 53 -6.34 3.34 -5.51
C ASP A 53 -7.34 4.39 -6.03
N LEU A 54 -8.32 3.97 -6.84
CA LEU A 54 -9.37 4.86 -7.31
C LEU A 54 -10.29 5.27 -6.15
N ARG A 55 -10.66 6.56 -6.10
CA ARG A 55 -11.56 7.09 -5.06
C ARG A 55 -10.99 6.97 -3.63
N GLN A 56 -10.04 7.85 -3.32
CA GLN A 56 -9.39 7.93 -2.01
C GLN A 56 -10.13 8.88 -1.06
N ARG A 57 -10.01 8.65 0.26
CA ARG A 57 -10.64 9.41 1.38
C ARG A 57 -12.09 9.03 1.67
N GLU A 58 -12.43 7.76 1.50
CA GLU A 58 -13.75 7.28 1.88
C GLU A 58 -13.87 7.24 3.40
N THR A 59 -14.87 7.95 3.93
CA THR A 59 -15.16 8.05 5.37
C THR A 59 -16.19 7.03 5.85
N VAL A 60 -16.83 6.33 4.91
CA VAL A 60 -17.88 5.35 5.21
C VAL A 60 -17.23 4.03 5.61
N VAL A 61 -17.41 3.63 6.87
CA VAL A 61 -17.01 2.30 7.36
C VAL A 61 -18.02 1.28 6.85
N THR A 62 -17.57 0.34 6.02
CA THR A 62 -18.45 -0.65 5.37
C THR A 62 -18.76 -1.87 6.26
N GLY A 63 -18.06 -2.01 7.40
CA GLY A 63 -18.23 -3.14 8.32
C GLY A 63 -17.68 -4.47 7.80
N MET A 64 -16.97 -4.42 6.66
CA MET A 64 -16.36 -5.55 5.98
C MET A 64 -14.85 -5.60 6.29
N PRO A 65 -14.19 -6.78 6.14
CA PRO A 65 -12.74 -6.88 6.30
C PRO A 65 -11.96 -6.05 5.26
N VAL A 66 -12.61 -5.73 4.13
CA VAL A 66 -12.08 -4.86 3.08
C VAL A 66 -12.20 -3.40 3.49
N GLY A 67 -11.12 -2.64 3.34
CA GLY A 67 -11.10 -1.22 3.69
C GLY A 67 -12.06 -0.38 2.84
N SER A 68 -12.42 0.80 3.36
CA SER A 68 -13.37 1.71 2.71
C SER A 68 -12.87 2.24 1.36
N ASN A 69 -11.57 2.56 1.27
CA ASN A 69 -10.98 3.05 0.02
C ASN A 69 -10.91 1.92 -1.03
N GLU A 70 -10.55 0.71 -0.61
CA GLU A 70 -10.51 -0.48 -1.47
C GLU A 70 -11.92 -0.82 -1.97
N SER A 71 -12.93 -0.74 -1.11
CA SER A 71 -14.34 -0.94 -1.50
C SER A 71 -14.80 0.07 -2.56
N ALA A 72 -14.42 1.34 -2.43
CA ALA A 72 -14.73 2.36 -3.43
C ALA A 72 -13.92 2.19 -4.72
N SER A 73 -12.66 1.76 -4.61
CA SER A 73 -11.80 1.41 -5.74
C SER A 73 -12.40 0.27 -6.55
N ILE A 74 -12.91 -0.78 -5.89
CA ILE A 74 -13.63 -1.89 -6.53
C ILE A 74 -14.85 -1.36 -7.29
N ALA A 75 -15.71 -0.58 -6.62
CA ALA A 75 -16.92 -0.05 -7.24
C ALA A 75 -16.62 0.82 -8.46
N GLU A 76 -15.59 1.67 -8.37
CA GLU A 76 -15.17 2.54 -9.48
C GLU A 76 -14.52 1.75 -10.62
N THR A 77 -13.71 0.74 -10.30
CA THR A 77 -13.11 -0.17 -11.29
C THR A 77 -14.19 -0.85 -12.11
N GLN A 78 -15.19 -1.45 -11.43
CA GLN A 78 -16.29 -2.11 -12.12
C GLN A 78 -17.10 -1.13 -12.98
N ARG A 79 -17.34 0.10 -12.48
CA ARG A 79 -18.01 1.16 -13.26
C ARG A 79 -17.24 1.53 -14.52
N ILE A 80 -15.91 1.62 -14.45
CA ILE A 80 -15.05 1.92 -15.61
C ILE A 80 -15.11 0.77 -16.62
N LEU A 81 -14.97 -0.49 -16.18
CA LEU A 81 -15.07 -1.66 -17.06
C LEU A 81 -16.42 -1.70 -17.79
N ASP A 82 -17.53 -1.50 -17.07
CA ASP A 82 -18.87 -1.45 -17.67
C ASP A 82 -18.96 -0.37 -18.75
N ARG A 83 -18.32 0.79 -18.53
CA ARG A 83 -18.28 1.91 -19.49
C ARG A 83 -17.37 1.66 -20.68
N CYS A 84 -16.35 0.83 -20.53
CA CYS A 84 -15.48 0.37 -21.60
C CYS A 84 -16.09 -0.77 -22.43
N GLY A 85 -17.27 -1.27 -22.05
CA GLY A 85 -18.02 -2.29 -22.80
C GLY A 85 -17.71 -3.73 -22.43
N PHE A 86 -17.04 -3.97 -21.29
CA PHE A 86 -16.90 -5.31 -20.74
C PHE A 86 -18.26 -5.83 -20.26
N ASP A 87 -18.50 -7.14 -20.42
CA ASP A 87 -19.72 -7.79 -19.97
C ASP A 87 -19.47 -8.54 -18.67
N ARG A 88 -20.20 -8.21 -17.61
CA ARG A 88 -20.00 -8.79 -16.27
C ARG A 88 -20.11 -10.31 -16.22
N ARG A 89 -20.83 -10.95 -17.16
CA ARG A 89 -20.98 -12.42 -17.19
C ARG A 89 -19.92 -13.07 -18.05
N ALA A 90 -19.68 -12.54 -19.25
CA ALA A 90 -18.68 -13.07 -20.17
C ALA A 90 -17.25 -12.84 -19.65
N ASP A 91 -17.01 -11.68 -19.01
CA ASP A 91 -15.72 -11.27 -18.46
C ASP A 91 -15.65 -11.45 -16.93
N HIS A 92 -16.53 -12.27 -16.36
CA HIS A 92 -16.68 -12.47 -14.91
C HIS A 92 -15.36 -12.75 -14.19
N ALA A 93 -14.50 -13.58 -14.79
CA ALA A 93 -13.20 -13.93 -14.22
C ALA A 93 -12.25 -12.73 -14.06
N LEU A 94 -12.37 -11.70 -14.90
CA LEU A 94 -11.59 -10.45 -14.79
C LEU A 94 -12.17 -9.55 -13.69
N TYR A 95 -13.50 -9.38 -13.66
CA TYR A 95 -14.18 -8.61 -12.60
C TYR A 95 -13.84 -9.18 -11.22
N LEU A 96 -13.96 -10.49 -11.06
CA LEU A 96 -13.61 -11.17 -9.83
C LEU A 96 -12.13 -11.01 -9.48
N ALA A 97 -11.23 -11.20 -10.45
CA ALA A 97 -9.79 -11.02 -10.19
C ALA A 97 -9.47 -9.61 -9.68
N LEU A 98 -10.03 -8.57 -10.32
CA LEU A 98 -9.82 -7.19 -9.88
C LEU A 98 -10.43 -6.91 -8.51
N GLU A 99 -11.64 -7.39 -8.25
CA GLU A 99 -12.27 -7.28 -6.94
C GLU A 99 -11.42 -7.90 -5.84
N VAL A 100 -10.97 -9.14 -6.04
CA VAL A 100 -10.17 -9.89 -5.05
C VAL A 100 -8.77 -9.29 -4.89
N MET A 101 -8.13 -8.82 -5.97
CA MET A 101 -6.82 -8.15 -5.89
C MET A 101 -6.89 -6.84 -5.10
N ILE A 102 -7.87 -5.98 -5.39
CA ILE A 102 -8.05 -4.69 -4.70
C ILE A 102 -8.51 -4.91 -3.26
N ALA A 103 -9.37 -5.90 -3.01
CA ALA A 103 -9.71 -6.27 -1.64
C ALA A 103 -8.46 -6.72 -0.87
N GLY A 104 -7.65 -7.59 -1.48
CA GLY A 104 -6.43 -8.15 -0.90
C GLY A 104 -5.33 -7.13 -0.60
N SER A 105 -5.31 -5.97 -1.29
CA SER A 105 -4.35 -4.89 -1.00
C SER A 105 -4.69 -4.10 0.27
N THR A 106 -5.85 -4.32 0.89
CA THR A 106 -6.17 -3.73 2.20
C THR A 106 -5.05 -4.06 3.20
N PHE A 107 -4.45 -3.02 3.80
CA PHE A 107 -3.32 -3.17 4.72
C PHE A 107 -3.62 -2.62 6.11
N ASP A 108 -3.55 -3.48 7.13
CA ASP A 108 -3.75 -3.07 8.52
C ASP A 108 -2.44 -2.61 9.19
N ALA A 109 -2.25 -1.30 9.25
CA ALA A 109 -1.10 -0.66 9.89
C ALA A 109 -1.33 -0.28 11.36
N ARG A 110 -2.49 -0.55 11.96
CA ARG A 110 -2.85 -0.01 13.30
C ARG A 110 -1.96 -0.59 14.41
N PRO A 111 -1.62 0.19 15.47
CA PRO A 111 -0.87 -0.32 16.62
C PRO A 111 -1.65 -1.45 17.31
N GLN A 112 -0.94 -2.48 17.76
CA GLN A 112 -1.52 -3.69 18.37
C GLN A 112 -2.31 -3.43 19.67
N ALA A 113 -2.23 -2.22 20.24
CA ALA A 113 -2.73 -1.87 21.58
C ALA A 113 -3.29 -0.44 21.74
N ALA A 114 -3.74 0.26 20.69
CA ALA A 114 -4.50 1.50 20.88
C ALA A 114 -5.99 1.18 21.12
N ASP A 115 -6.59 1.85 22.11
CA ASP A 115 -7.89 1.59 22.73
C ASP A 115 -8.96 1.04 21.79
N ARG A 116 -9.39 -0.19 22.06
CA ARG A 116 -10.52 -0.89 21.42
C ARG A 116 -11.89 -0.23 21.68
N HIS A 117 -11.93 0.96 22.28
CA HIS A 117 -13.15 1.66 22.67
C HIS A 117 -13.52 2.83 21.75
N ASP A 118 -12.58 3.35 20.94
CA ASP A 118 -12.86 4.43 19.97
C ASP A 118 -12.95 3.95 18.52
N TYR A 119 -12.78 2.64 18.26
CA TYR A 119 -12.78 2.06 16.92
C TYR A 119 -13.91 1.02 16.77
N ASN A 120 -14.76 1.22 15.76
CA ASN A 120 -15.96 0.44 15.50
C ASN A 120 -15.69 -1.06 15.37
N THR A 121 -16.60 -1.87 15.91
CA THR A 121 -16.47 -3.31 16.20
C THR A 121 -16.27 -4.24 15.00
N ALA A 122 -16.36 -3.74 13.76
CA ALA A 122 -16.11 -4.50 12.53
C ALA A 122 -14.63 -4.48 12.10
N GLU A 123 -13.82 -3.66 12.75
CA GLU A 123 -12.42 -3.40 12.42
C GLU A 123 -11.46 -4.26 13.28
N VAL A 124 -11.96 -5.25 14.01
CA VAL A 124 -11.25 -5.89 15.15
C VAL A 124 -10.48 -7.17 14.78
N ILE A 125 -10.52 -7.64 13.53
CA ILE A 125 -9.97 -8.98 13.19
C ILE A 125 -8.95 -8.93 12.05
N HIS A 126 -7.87 -8.15 12.14
CA HIS A 126 -6.68 -8.43 11.31
C HIS A 126 -5.37 -8.30 12.11
N ARG A 127 -4.46 -9.26 11.92
CA ARG A 127 -3.26 -9.50 12.74
C ARG A 127 -2.07 -8.57 12.41
N GLY A 128 -2.34 -7.38 11.87
CA GLY A 128 -1.35 -6.48 11.27
C GLY A 128 -0.80 -7.00 9.93
N GLY A 129 -0.64 -6.12 8.94
CA GLY A 129 -0.13 -6.45 7.61
C GLY A 129 -1.22 -6.59 6.52
N PRO A 130 -0.90 -7.19 5.37
CA PRO A 130 -1.80 -7.28 4.22
C PRO A 130 -2.94 -8.28 4.40
N LEU A 131 -4.10 -8.00 3.80
CA LEU A 131 -5.29 -8.86 3.85
C LEU A 131 -5.19 -10.08 2.93
N ALA A 132 -4.48 -9.98 1.80
CA ALA A 132 -4.44 -11.01 0.76
C ALA A 132 -4.22 -12.46 1.26
N PRO A 133 -3.30 -12.76 2.20
CA PRO A 133 -3.11 -14.13 2.71
C PRO A 133 -4.28 -14.69 3.53
N HIS A 134 -5.20 -13.84 3.95
CA HIS A 134 -6.34 -14.18 4.79
C HIS A 134 -7.67 -14.10 4.05
N LEU A 135 -7.65 -13.53 2.84
CA LEU A 135 -8.83 -13.16 2.08
C LEU A 135 -9.77 -14.35 1.81
N GLU A 136 -9.23 -15.53 1.50
CA GLU A 136 -10.03 -16.75 1.30
C GLU A 136 -10.88 -17.06 2.54
N ARG A 137 -10.27 -17.03 3.73
CA ARG A 137 -10.96 -17.31 5.00
C ARG A 137 -12.00 -16.25 5.32
N GLU A 138 -11.66 -14.98 5.10
CA GLU A 138 -12.56 -13.86 5.38
C GLU A 138 -13.77 -13.84 4.46
N ILE A 139 -13.56 -14.08 3.16
CA ILE A 139 -14.65 -14.15 2.20
C ILE A 139 -15.52 -15.37 2.46
N ASP A 140 -14.93 -16.53 2.74
CA ASP A 140 -15.68 -17.75 3.09
C ASP A 140 -16.61 -17.55 4.29
N ALA A 141 -16.20 -16.74 5.28
CA ALA A 141 -17.00 -16.44 6.45
C ALA A 141 -18.24 -15.58 6.12
N ILE A 142 -18.17 -14.78 5.06
CA ILE A 142 -19.23 -13.85 4.63
C ILE A 142 -20.13 -14.49 3.57
N ASN A 143 -19.54 -15.22 2.62
CA ASN A 143 -20.24 -15.84 1.51
C ASN A 143 -19.70 -17.25 1.21
N PRO A 144 -20.18 -18.29 1.92
CA PRO A 144 -19.73 -19.67 1.71
C PRO A 144 -19.92 -20.22 0.29
N ALA A 145 -20.84 -19.63 -0.50
CA ALA A 145 -21.07 -20.05 -1.89
C ALA A 145 -19.88 -19.75 -2.81
N TRP A 146 -18.94 -18.88 -2.40
CA TRP A 146 -17.72 -18.59 -3.16
C TRP A 146 -16.81 -19.80 -3.34
N ARG A 147 -16.95 -20.83 -2.52
CA ARG A 147 -16.24 -22.10 -2.72
C ARG A 147 -16.56 -22.79 -4.04
N GLU A 148 -17.73 -22.48 -4.61
CA GLU A 148 -18.16 -23.01 -5.91
C GLU A 148 -17.71 -22.14 -7.08
N GLU A 149 -17.13 -20.96 -6.82
CA GLU A 149 -16.66 -20.05 -7.86
C GLU A 149 -15.35 -20.56 -8.50
N ALA A 150 -15.47 -21.09 -9.71
CA ALA A 150 -14.35 -21.71 -10.44
C ALA A 150 -13.17 -20.75 -10.68
N SER A 151 -13.43 -19.44 -10.77
CA SER A 151 -12.39 -18.43 -11.04
C SER A 151 -11.66 -17.98 -9.76
N LEU A 152 -12.19 -18.30 -8.58
CA LEU A 152 -11.68 -17.80 -7.30
C LEU A 152 -10.24 -18.23 -6.99
N PRO A 153 -9.81 -19.49 -7.22
CA PRO A 153 -8.42 -19.89 -6.95
C PRO A 153 -7.39 -19.08 -7.75
N ARG A 154 -7.73 -18.68 -8.99
CA ARG A 154 -6.88 -17.80 -9.80
C ARG A 154 -6.87 -16.38 -9.22
N ALA A 155 -8.04 -15.84 -8.88
CA ALA A 155 -8.18 -14.50 -8.31
C ALA A 155 -7.39 -14.35 -7.00
N LEU A 156 -7.45 -15.35 -6.09
CA LEU A 156 -6.71 -15.37 -4.84
C LEU A 156 -5.19 -15.38 -5.06
N LYS A 157 -4.69 -16.16 -6.03
CA LYS A 157 -3.26 -16.17 -6.39
C LYS A 157 -2.81 -14.80 -6.90
N LEU A 158 -3.61 -14.16 -7.73
CA LEU A 158 -3.31 -12.81 -8.23
C LEU A 158 -3.34 -11.78 -7.10
N ALA A 159 -4.24 -11.91 -6.12
CA ALA A 159 -4.29 -11.01 -4.97
C ALA A 159 -3.02 -11.02 -4.12
N LEU A 160 -2.37 -12.18 -3.96
CA LEU A 160 -1.07 -12.27 -3.29
C LEU A 160 0.01 -11.48 -4.04
N ILE A 161 0.05 -11.59 -5.38
CA ILE A 161 1.01 -10.87 -6.23
C ILE A 161 0.69 -9.37 -6.23
N ALA A 162 -0.58 -9.00 -6.33
CA ALA A 162 -1.05 -7.62 -6.31
C ALA A 162 -0.70 -6.92 -4.99
N SER A 163 -0.89 -7.59 -3.85
CA SER A 163 -0.49 -7.08 -2.54
C SER A 163 1.02 -6.84 -2.44
N ASP A 164 1.83 -7.74 -3.02
CA ASP A 164 3.28 -7.56 -3.09
C ASP A 164 3.67 -6.39 -4.00
N LEU A 165 2.98 -6.19 -5.12
CA LEU A 165 3.23 -5.07 -6.03
C LEU A 165 2.90 -3.72 -5.38
N ASP A 166 1.84 -3.64 -4.60
CA ASP A 166 1.44 -2.42 -3.89
C ASP A 166 2.45 -2.05 -2.78
N THR A 167 3.00 -3.06 -2.10
CA THR A 167 3.92 -2.87 -0.97
C THR A 167 5.41 -3.09 -1.31
N ALA A 168 5.73 -3.28 -2.59
CA ALA A 168 7.09 -3.56 -3.06
C ALA A 168 8.09 -2.41 -2.91
N ASN A 169 7.67 -1.21 -2.46
CA ASN A 169 8.58 -0.10 -2.13
C ASN A 169 9.70 -0.54 -1.18
N VAL A 170 9.45 -1.49 -0.28
CA VAL A 170 10.48 -2.01 0.64
C VAL A 170 11.67 -2.65 -0.09
N GLY A 171 11.45 -3.17 -1.31
CA GLY A 171 12.46 -3.81 -2.16
C GLY A 171 12.96 -2.95 -3.32
N GLU A 172 12.57 -1.68 -3.38
CA GLU A 172 13.09 -0.70 -4.33
C GLU A 172 14.44 -0.12 -3.87
N SER A 173 15.00 0.83 -4.62
CA SER A 173 16.20 1.54 -4.17
C SER A 173 15.93 2.23 -2.83
N PHE A 174 16.95 2.40 -1.99
CA PHE A 174 16.75 3.01 -0.68
C PHE A 174 16.19 4.43 -0.77
N ILE A 175 16.56 5.18 -1.81
CA ILE A 175 16.02 6.52 -2.07
C ILE A 175 14.54 6.46 -2.43
N ASP A 176 14.14 5.54 -3.30
CA ASP A 176 12.74 5.37 -3.69
C ASP A 176 11.86 4.98 -2.50
N LEU A 177 12.34 4.06 -1.65
CA LEU A 177 11.69 3.69 -0.39
C LEU A 177 11.50 4.93 0.51
N CYS A 178 12.55 5.72 0.66
CA CYS A 178 12.55 6.93 1.47
C CYS A 178 11.60 8.01 0.94
N ASP A 179 11.58 8.25 -0.38
CA ASP A 179 10.69 9.23 -1.00
C ASP A 179 9.23 8.79 -1.00
N SER A 180 8.98 7.49 -1.16
CA SER A 180 7.67 6.87 -0.97
C SER A 180 7.14 7.13 0.45
N ALA A 181 7.96 6.88 1.47
CA ALA A 181 7.59 7.14 2.86
C ALA A 181 7.33 8.64 3.12
N ALA A 182 8.17 9.55 2.59
CA ALA A 182 7.99 10.99 2.75
C ALA A 182 6.68 11.50 2.14
N ARG A 183 6.29 11.00 0.96
CA ARG A 183 5.01 11.34 0.32
C ARG A 183 3.83 10.82 1.15
N LEU A 184 3.92 9.59 1.65
CA LEU A 184 2.87 9.02 2.49
C LEU A 184 2.73 9.77 3.83
N ALA A 185 3.85 10.21 4.42
CA ALA A 185 3.84 11.08 5.61
C ALA A 185 3.11 12.40 5.33
N SER A 186 3.45 13.05 4.21
CA SER A 186 2.82 14.30 3.77
C SER A 186 1.32 14.13 3.57
N GLU A 187 0.90 13.03 2.95
CA GLU A 187 -0.50 12.74 2.75
C GLU A 187 -1.25 12.46 4.06
N ARG A 188 -0.63 11.76 5.01
CA ARG A 188 -1.22 11.53 6.35
C ARG A 188 -1.50 12.85 7.08
N GLU A 189 -0.58 13.81 7.00
CA GLU A 189 -0.75 15.13 7.60
C GLU A 189 -1.87 15.93 6.93
N MET A 190 -1.90 15.91 5.59
CA MET A 190 -3.00 16.49 4.82
C MET A 190 -4.36 15.88 5.19
N ARG A 191 -4.47 14.54 5.27
CA ARG A 191 -5.70 13.84 5.70
C ARG A 191 -6.10 14.20 7.13
N SER A 192 -5.13 14.55 7.98
CA SER A 192 -5.36 14.98 9.36
C SER A 192 -5.60 16.50 9.50
N GLY A 193 -5.65 17.25 8.40
CA GLY A 193 -5.83 18.71 8.43
C GLY A 193 -4.63 19.49 9.01
N ARG A 194 -3.45 18.87 9.11
CA ARG A 194 -2.23 19.51 9.64
C ARG A 194 -1.34 20.00 8.50
N ALA A 195 -0.94 21.27 8.57
CA ALA A 195 0.03 21.82 7.64
C ALA A 195 1.44 21.32 7.99
N LEU A 196 2.20 20.85 6.98
CA LEU A 196 3.57 20.34 7.18
C LEU A 196 4.53 21.38 7.78
N ALA A 197 4.33 22.68 7.52
CA ALA A 197 5.15 23.73 8.10
C ALA A 197 4.85 24.01 9.58
N SER A 198 3.76 23.45 10.12
CA SER A 198 3.38 23.67 11.51
C SER A 198 4.17 22.78 12.46
N ALA A 199 4.52 23.31 13.64
CA ALA A 199 5.16 22.54 14.71
C ALA A 199 4.31 21.33 15.17
N ALA A 200 2.98 21.43 15.06
CA ALA A 200 2.05 20.34 15.36
C ALA A 200 2.23 19.11 14.44
N SER A 201 2.86 19.27 13.28
CA SER A 201 3.15 18.19 12.34
C SER A 201 4.47 17.47 12.64
N GLY A 202 5.45 18.15 13.24
CA GLY A 202 6.81 17.64 13.40
C GLY A 202 6.89 16.30 14.12
N GLY A 203 6.29 16.18 15.30
CA GLY A 203 6.30 14.94 16.07
C GLY A 203 5.60 13.77 15.37
N SER A 204 4.48 14.03 14.70
CA SER A 204 3.74 13.02 13.93
C SER A 204 4.56 12.47 12.76
N VAL A 205 5.15 13.37 11.97
CA VAL A 205 5.98 13.00 10.82
C VAL A 205 7.27 12.30 11.26
N LEU A 206 7.91 12.75 12.34
CA LEU A 206 9.09 12.09 12.89
C LEU A 206 8.78 10.66 13.34
N SER A 207 7.71 10.47 14.12
CA SER A 207 7.27 9.14 14.55
C SER A 207 7.01 8.24 13.35
N PHE A 208 6.32 8.77 12.33
CA PHE A 208 5.98 8.01 11.14
C PHE A 208 7.21 7.59 10.33
N LEU A 209 8.14 8.53 10.09
CA LEU A 209 9.34 8.31 9.26
C LEU A 209 10.45 7.54 9.97
N SER A 210 10.34 7.29 11.27
CA SER A 210 11.30 6.48 12.02
C SER A 210 10.68 5.20 12.59
N VAL A 211 9.92 5.29 13.67
CA VAL A 211 9.46 4.14 14.45
C VAL A 211 8.42 3.35 13.66
N ASP A 212 7.48 4.03 13.02
CA ASP A 212 6.46 3.36 12.22
C ASP A 212 7.03 2.77 10.94
N GLN A 213 8.05 3.38 10.32
CA GLN A 213 8.75 2.78 9.17
C GLN A 213 9.45 1.49 9.56
N GLU A 214 10.15 1.44 10.70
CA GLU A 214 10.76 0.19 11.17
C GLU A 214 9.70 -0.88 11.44
N ARG A 215 8.61 -0.50 12.12
CA ARG A 215 7.50 -1.42 12.38
C ARG A 215 6.88 -1.95 11.10
N TYR A 216 6.59 -1.07 10.14
CA TYR A 216 6.08 -1.45 8.82
C TYR A 216 7.03 -2.43 8.14
N PHE A 217 8.32 -2.09 8.06
CA PHE A 217 9.32 -2.87 7.33
C PHE A 217 9.58 -4.26 7.93
N PHE A 218 9.72 -4.34 9.26
CA PHE A 218 10.17 -5.55 9.95
C PHE A 218 9.03 -6.38 10.55
N ALA A 219 7.99 -5.74 11.07
CA ALA A 219 6.93 -6.45 11.80
C ALA A 219 5.72 -6.76 10.92
N LEU A 220 5.31 -5.80 10.08
CA LEU A 220 4.06 -5.88 9.32
C LEU A 220 4.25 -6.43 7.90
N HIS A 221 5.25 -5.93 7.18
CA HIS A 221 5.45 -6.29 5.78
C HIS A 221 6.06 -7.69 5.64
N ARG A 222 5.40 -8.55 4.86
CA ARG A 222 5.92 -9.81 4.33
C ARG A 222 5.43 -9.98 2.90
N PHE A 223 6.28 -10.51 2.02
CA PHE A 223 5.81 -10.87 0.69
C PHE A 223 4.85 -12.06 0.81
N CYS A 224 3.72 -11.94 0.13
CA CYS A 224 2.57 -12.83 0.16
C CYS A 224 2.63 -13.88 -0.97
N SER A 225 3.45 -13.63 -2.00
CA SER A 225 3.68 -14.53 -3.13
C SER A 225 5.15 -14.90 -3.27
N ALA A 226 5.42 -16.09 -3.81
CA ALA A 226 6.78 -16.51 -4.15
C ALA A 226 7.43 -15.62 -5.21
N LEU A 227 6.63 -15.09 -6.15
CA LEU A 227 7.12 -14.20 -7.21
C LEU A 227 7.53 -12.84 -6.65
N GLY A 228 6.73 -12.26 -5.73
CA GLY A 228 7.06 -11.02 -5.05
C GLY A 228 8.32 -11.15 -4.21
N GLU A 229 8.44 -12.22 -3.41
CA GLU A 229 9.65 -12.50 -2.62
C GLU A 229 10.88 -12.67 -3.53
N GLN A 230 10.76 -13.40 -4.63
CA GLN A 230 11.88 -13.61 -5.56
C GLN A 230 12.40 -12.30 -6.16
N VAL A 231 11.50 -11.40 -6.59
CA VAL A 231 11.87 -10.15 -7.29
C VAL A 231 12.30 -9.05 -6.32
N TYR A 232 11.59 -8.88 -5.21
CA TYR A 232 11.78 -7.73 -4.31
C TYR A 232 12.47 -8.09 -2.98
N GLY A 233 12.48 -9.36 -2.60
CA GLY A 233 13.15 -9.88 -1.39
C GLY A 233 14.62 -9.46 -1.27
N PRO A 234 15.45 -9.61 -2.32
CA PRO A 234 16.85 -9.19 -2.27
C PRO A 234 17.00 -7.69 -1.98
N GLY A 235 16.14 -6.84 -2.57
CA GLY A 235 16.14 -5.41 -2.32
C GLY A 235 15.73 -5.07 -0.88
N LYS A 236 14.69 -5.75 -0.36
CA LYS A 236 14.26 -5.59 1.02
C LYS A 236 15.38 -5.97 2.00
N LEU A 237 16.08 -7.07 1.74
CA LEU A 237 17.22 -7.47 2.56
C LEU A 237 18.33 -6.40 2.54
N ALA A 238 18.66 -5.84 1.38
CA ALA A 238 19.67 -4.80 1.23
C ALA A 238 19.30 -3.47 1.92
N ASN A 239 18.01 -3.18 2.08
CA ASN A 239 17.51 -1.97 2.73
C ASN A 239 17.41 -2.10 4.26
N ALA A 240 17.47 -3.31 4.82
CA ALA A 240 17.19 -3.55 6.24
C ALA A 240 18.03 -2.69 7.20
N ASP A 241 19.36 -2.73 7.08
CA ASP A 241 20.23 -1.97 7.97
C ASP A 241 20.12 -0.46 7.76
N LYS A 242 19.84 -0.05 6.52
CA LYS A 242 19.66 1.36 6.14
C LYS A 242 18.41 1.95 6.80
N VAL A 243 17.30 1.19 6.83
CA VAL A 243 16.06 1.61 7.49
C VAL A 243 16.31 1.85 8.98
N ARG A 244 16.95 0.90 9.69
CA ARG A 244 17.28 1.07 11.11
C ARG A 244 18.19 2.27 11.35
N GLY A 245 19.24 2.38 10.55
CA GLY A 245 20.21 3.46 10.66
C GLY A 245 19.59 4.84 10.44
N LEU A 246 18.77 4.99 9.39
CA LEU A 246 18.06 6.24 9.10
C LEU A 246 17.06 6.59 10.22
N SER A 247 16.28 5.63 10.70
CA SER A 247 15.32 5.84 11.79
C SER A 247 16.02 6.31 13.07
N GLN A 248 17.15 5.69 13.43
CA GLN A 248 17.96 6.11 14.57
C GLN A 248 18.54 7.51 14.39
N GLN A 249 19.11 7.82 13.22
CA GLN A 249 19.68 9.14 12.91
C GLN A 249 18.61 10.25 12.96
N LEU A 250 17.40 9.99 12.46
CA LEU A 250 16.28 10.94 12.54
C LEU A 250 15.89 11.22 13.98
N GLN A 251 15.71 10.16 14.78
CA GLN A 251 15.39 10.30 16.20
C GLN A 251 16.48 11.08 16.95
N GLN A 252 17.76 10.79 16.69
CA GLN A 252 18.87 11.52 17.29
C GLN A 252 18.90 12.99 16.88
N HIS A 253 18.66 13.30 15.61
CA HIS A 253 18.68 14.68 15.10
C HIS A 253 17.62 15.56 15.76
N PHE A 254 16.40 15.04 15.95
CA PHE A 254 15.26 15.81 16.46
C PHE A 254 15.02 15.67 17.97
N ASN A 255 15.71 14.77 18.66
CA ASN A 255 15.73 14.72 20.13
C ASN A 255 16.70 15.74 20.76
N ASP A 256 17.46 16.49 19.94
CA ASP A 256 18.30 17.59 20.43
C ASP A 256 17.42 18.73 20.97
N PRO A 257 17.58 19.16 22.23
CA PRO A 257 16.87 20.29 22.80
C PRO A 257 16.98 21.59 21.99
N ALA A 258 18.03 21.75 21.17
CA ALA A 258 18.22 22.88 20.27
C ALA A 258 17.21 22.93 19.11
N MET A 259 16.54 21.81 18.81
CA MET A 259 15.63 21.67 17.67
C MET A 259 14.15 21.94 18.01
N ALA A 260 13.82 22.55 19.15
CA ALA A 260 12.42 22.73 19.56
C ALA A 260 11.55 23.47 18.51
N GLY A 261 10.34 22.95 18.25
CA GLY A 261 9.33 23.61 17.41
C GLY A 261 9.41 23.32 15.90
N PHE A 262 10.13 22.27 15.50
CA PHE A 262 10.24 21.84 14.10
C PHE A 262 8.91 21.38 13.47
N GLY A 263 8.76 21.65 12.17
CA GLY A 263 7.61 21.20 11.38
C GLY A 263 7.87 19.88 10.65
N GLY A 264 6.80 19.21 10.18
CA GLY A 264 6.91 17.99 9.39
C GLY A 264 7.70 18.16 8.08
N ALA A 265 7.63 19.34 7.46
CA ALA A 265 8.44 19.67 6.27
C ALA A 265 9.95 19.60 6.54
N GLU A 266 10.38 20.02 7.73
CA GLU A 266 11.78 19.97 8.15
C GLU A 266 12.23 18.53 8.37
N VAL A 267 11.39 17.71 9.01
CA VAL A 267 11.66 16.27 9.18
C VAL A 267 11.86 15.57 7.84
N ILE A 268 10.98 15.82 6.87
CA ILE A 268 11.09 15.25 5.51
C ILE A 268 12.39 15.70 4.82
N ALA A 269 12.75 16.98 4.94
CA ALA A 269 13.97 17.51 4.34
C ALA A 269 15.22 16.84 4.94
N VAL A 270 15.26 16.67 6.26
CA VAL A 270 16.34 15.97 6.95
C VAL A 270 16.37 14.49 6.57
N GLN A 271 15.23 13.81 6.53
CA GLN A 271 15.13 12.40 6.14
C GLN A 271 15.70 12.15 4.75
N ARG A 272 15.30 12.98 3.76
CA ARG A 272 15.87 12.90 2.40
C ARG A 272 17.38 13.09 2.41
N ARG A 273 17.87 14.13 3.09
CA ARG A 273 19.32 14.39 3.18
C ARG A 273 20.09 13.22 3.78
N LEU A 274 19.58 12.63 4.87
CA LEU A 274 20.20 11.48 5.52
C LEU A 274 20.14 10.23 4.65
N ALA A 275 19.05 10.00 3.91
CA ALA A 275 18.91 8.84 3.02
C ALA A 275 20.02 8.78 1.96
N TRP A 276 20.44 9.93 1.41
CA TRP A 276 21.56 10.02 0.45
C TRP A 276 22.92 9.65 1.05
N GLN A 277 23.08 9.63 2.38
CA GLN A 277 24.33 9.22 3.03
C GLN A 277 24.50 7.69 3.09
N TRP A 278 23.46 6.93 2.73
CA TRP A 278 23.43 5.46 2.72
C TRP A 278 23.60 4.84 1.32
N LEU A 279 23.96 5.66 0.34
CA LEU A 279 24.37 5.24 -1.01
C LEU A 279 25.88 5.22 -1.13
#